data_AF-M1SR26-F1
#
_entry.id   AF-M1SR26-F1
#
_cell.length_a   1.000
_cell.length_b   1.000
_cell.length_c   1.000
_cell.angle_alpha   90.00
_cell.angle_beta   90.00
_cell.angle_gamma   90.00
#
_symmetry.space_group_name_H-M   'P 1'
#
loop_
_entity.id
_entity.type
_entity.pdbx_description
1 polymer ?
#
loop_
_entity_poly.entity_id
_entity_poly.type
_entity_poly.pdbx_seq_one_letter_code
_entity_poly.pdbx_strand_id
1 'polypeptide(L)' 'MMTKLDYLMRLRKCTSIETLERVIEKNKYELTDDELEVFYSAADHRLAELTMNKLYDKIPASVWKFVR' A
#
# COMPACT_ATOMS: atom_id res chain seq x y z
N MET A 1 1.99 -3.02 17.91
CA MET A 1 1.11 -2.80 16.75
C MET A 1 1.92 -2.08 15.70
N MET A 2 1.94 -2.59 14.48
CA MET A 2 2.76 -2.04 13.41
C MET A 2 2.07 -0.80 12.82
N THR A 3 2.80 0.27 12.53
CA THR A 3 2.19 1.52 12.04
C THR A 3 2.01 1.50 10.52
N LYS A 4 1.18 2.39 9.99
CA LYS A 4 1.04 2.60 8.53
C LYS A 4 2.38 2.82 7.86
N LEU A 5 3.27 3.60 8.48
CA LEU A 5 4.58 3.91 7.93
C LEU A 5 5.47 2.66 7.86
N ASP A 6 5.43 1.81 8.88
CA ASP A 6 6.17 0.55 8.89
C ASP A 6 5.73 -0.38 7.75
N TYR A 7 4.40 -0.50 7.54
CA TYR A 7 3.87 -1.27 6.41
C TYR A 7 4.28 -0.64 5.08
N LEU A 8 4.14 0.68 4.94
CA LEU A 8 4.49 1.38 3.71
C LEU A 8 5.97 1.18 3.34
N MET A 9 6.89 1.28 4.31
CA MET A 9 8.32 1.05 4.06
C MET A 9 8.62 -0.38 3.62
N ARG A 10 7.87 -1.38 4.10
CA ARG A 10 7.97 -2.75 3.62
C ARG A 10 7.41 -2.89 2.20
N LEU A 11 6.23 -2.32 1.94
CA LEU A 11 5.55 -2.36 0.64
C LEU A 11 6.29 -1.57 -0.45
N ARG A 12 7.10 -0.57 -0.09
CA ARG A 12 7.99 0.14 -1.02
C ARG A 12 9.05 -0.74 -1.68
N LYS A 13 9.31 -1.94 -1.14
CA LYS A 13 10.17 -2.96 -1.76
C LYS A 13 9.49 -3.63 -2.96
N CYS A 14 8.16 -3.60 -3.05
CA CYS A 14 7.43 -4.09 -4.21
C CYS A 14 7.63 -3.11 -5.37
N THR A 15 8.17 -3.61 -6.48
CA THR A 15 8.49 -2.79 -7.68
C THR A 15 7.39 -2.83 -8.74
N SER A 16 6.44 -3.75 -8.63
CA SER A 16 5.31 -3.89 -9.56
C SER A 16 3.99 -4.01 -8.81
N ILE A 17 2.90 -3.58 -9.47
CA ILE A 17 1.53 -3.70 -8.94
C ILE A 17 1.18 -5.17 -8.71
N GLU A 18 1.55 -6.06 -9.63
CA GLU A 18 1.34 -7.51 -9.49
C GLU A 18 1.96 -8.06 -8.19
N THR A 19 3.18 -7.63 -7.86
CA THR A 19 3.83 -8.06 -6.61
C THR A 19 3.08 -7.51 -5.40
N LEU A 20 2.62 -6.25 -5.47
CA LEU A 20 1.84 -5.63 -4.40
C LEU A 20 0.53 -6.38 -4.16
N GLU A 21 -0.22 -6.72 -5.21
CA GLU A 21 -1.47 -7.49 -5.11
C GLU A 21 -1.28 -8.86 -4.47
N ARG A 22 -0.24 -9.60 -4.86
CA ARG A 22 0.09 -10.90 -4.25
C ARG A 22 0.43 -10.77 -2.76
N VAL A 23 1.12 -9.69 -2.38
CA VAL A 23 1.44 -9.42 -0.97
C VAL A 23 0.15 -9.08 -0.20
N ILE A 24 -0.74 -8.27 -0.77
CA ILE A 24 -2.03 -7.93 -0.15
C ILE A 24 -2.85 -9.20 0.08
N GLU A 25 -2.99 -10.06 -0.94
CA GLU A 25 -3.77 -11.30 -0.85
C GLU A 25 -3.22 -12.22 0.23
N LYS A 26 -1.90 -12.37 0.33
CA LYS A 26 -1.27 -13.16 1.39
C LYS A 26 -1.54 -12.58 2.78
N ASN A 27 -1.31 -11.27 2.97
CA ASN A 27 -1.45 -10.62 4.27
C ASN A 27 -2.91 -10.57 4.75
N LYS A 28 -3.89 -10.59 3.83
CA LYS A 28 -5.32 -10.65 4.15
C LYS A 28 -5.68 -11.83 5.07
N TYR A 29 -4.99 -12.96 4.93
CA TYR A 29 -5.25 -14.15 5.75
C TYR A 29 -4.30 -14.29 6.95
N GLU A 30 -3.20 -13.51 6.98
CA GLU A 30 -2.19 -13.56 8.04
C GLU A 30 -2.39 -12.48 9.12
N LEU A 31 -3.04 -11.36 8.77
CA LEU A 31 -3.26 -10.22 9.67
C LEU A 31 -4.64 -10.25 10.33
N THR A 32 -4.74 -9.64 11.51
CA THR A 32 -6.01 -9.36 12.19
C THR A 32 -6.76 -8.21 11.52
N ASP A 33 -8.07 -8.08 11.79
CA ASP A 33 -8.92 -7.03 11.16
C ASP A 33 -8.40 -5.61 11.46
N ASP A 34 -7.99 -5.35 12.72
CA ASP A 34 -7.38 -4.08 13.13
C ASP A 34 -6.06 -3.78 12.40
N GLU A 35 -5.23 -4.81 12.18
CA GLU A 35 -3.97 -4.66 11.44
C GLU A 35 -4.21 -4.50 9.94
N LEU A 36 -5.28 -5.12 9.42
CA LEU A 36 -5.67 -5.01 8.03
C LEU A 36 -6.06 -3.59 7.65
N GLU A 37 -6.76 -2.86 8.52
CA GLU A 37 -7.12 -1.46 8.25
C GLU A 37 -5.85 -0.60 8.03
N VAL A 38 -4.86 -0.75 8.91
CA VAL A 38 -3.59 -0.03 8.83
C VAL A 38 -2.78 -0.47 7.62
N PHE A 39 -2.76 -1.78 7.33
CA PHE A 39 -2.09 -2.36 6.18
C PHE A 39 -2.70 -1.87 4.86
N TYR A 40 -4.02 -1.89 4.71
CA TYR A 40 -4.70 -1.42 3.51
C TYR A 40 -4.42 0.06 3.24
N SER A 41 -4.42 0.90 4.27
CA SER A 41 -4.04 2.32 4.11
C SER A 41 -2.61 2.52 3.58
N ALA A 42 -1.68 1.61 3.93
CA ALA A 42 -0.32 1.61 3.41
C ALA A 42 -0.25 1.03 1.98
N ALA A 43 -1.05 0.01 1.69
CA ALA A 43 -1.17 -0.61 0.37
C ALA A 43 -1.71 0.37 -0.67
N ASP A 44 -2.78 1.11 -0.35
CA ASP A 44 -3.35 2.15 -1.22
C ASP A 44 -2.35 3.26 -1.52
N HIS A 45 -1.59 3.68 -0.51
CA HIS A 45 -0.50 4.64 -0.69
C HIS A 45 0.54 4.10 -1.66
N ARG A 46 0.97 2.84 -1.48
CA ARG A 46 1.96 2.23 -2.37
C ARG A 46 1.43 2.06 -3.79
N LEU A 47 0.16 1.70 -3.94
CA LEU A 47 -0.51 1.57 -5.23
C LEU A 47 -0.49 2.92 -5.98
N ALA A 48 -0.84 4.01 -5.31
CA ALA A 48 -0.73 5.36 -5.86
C ALA A 48 0.70 5.72 -6.30
N GLU A 49 1.70 5.35 -5.51
CA GLU A 49 3.11 5.57 -5.88
C GLU A 49 3.52 4.79 -7.13
N LEU A 50 3.08 3.53 -7.26
CA LEU A 50 3.37 2.67 -8.41
C LEU A 50 2.64 3.18 -9.67
N THR A 51 1.36 3.52 -9.56
CA THR A 51 0.56 4.07 -10.68
C THR A 51 1.15 5.36 -11.24
N MET A 52 1.66 6.24 -10.37
CA MET A 52 2.28 7.51 -10.77
C MET A 52 3.78 7.38 -11.05
N ASN A 53 4.37 6.20 -10.81
CA ASN A 53 5.82 5.97 -10.84
C ASN A 53 6.62 7.01 -10.04
N LYS A 54 6.12 7.41 -8.86
CA LYS A 54 6.68 8.47 -8.01
C LYS A 54 6.39 8.21 -6.53
N LEU A 55 7.40 8.40 -5.67
CA LEU A 55 7.23 8.34 -4.21
C LEU A 55 6.61 9.64 -3.68
N TYR A 56 5.69 9.48 -2.74
CA TYR A 56 4.98 10.59 -2.11
C TYR A 56 5.08 10.49 -0.59
N ASP A 57 5.26 11.62 0.07
CA ASP A 57 5.09 11.72 1.53
C ASP A 57 3.60 11.68 1.91
N LYS A 58 2.78 12.41 1.14
CA LYS A 58 1.31 12.37 1.18
C LYS A 58 0.77 12.29 -0.24
N ILE A 59 -0.21 11.41 -0.47
CA ILE A 59 -0.85 11.26 -1.77
C ILE A 59 -1.76 12.47 -2.04
N PRO A 60 -1.51 13.25 -3.12
CA PRO A 60 -2.42 14.31 -3.52
C PRO A 60 -3.79 13.77 -3.92
N ALA A 61 -4.86 14.50 -3.61
CA ALA A 61 -6.23 14.06 -3.92
C ALA A 61 -6.47 13.77 -5.42
N SER A 62 -5.73 14.45 -6.31
CA SER A 62 -5.79 14.23 -7.75
C SER A 62 -5.24 12.87 -8.18
N VAL A 63 -4.32 12.28 -7.42
CA VAL A 63 -3.70 10.99 -7.75
C VAL A 63 -4.70 9.84 -7.62
N TRP A 64 -5.62 9.91 -6.66
CA TRP A 64 -6.66 8.89 -6.47
C TRP A 64 -7.55 8.68 -7.68
N LYS A 65 -7.60 9.64 -8.63
CA LYS A 65 -8.33 9.48 -9.90
C LYS A 65 -7.67 8.50 -10.86
N PHE A 66 -6.38 8.22 -10.68
CA PHE A 66 -5.59 7.31 -11.51
C PHE A 66 -5.48 5.92 -10.90
N VAL A 67 -5.74 5.79 -9.59
CA VAL A 67 -5.81 4.52 -8.87
C VAL A 67 -7.19 3.91 -9.12
N ARG A 68 -7.24 2.64 -9.52
CA ARG A 68 -8.47 1.90 -9.84
C ARG A 68 -8.64 0.71 -8.92
#